data_AF-A0A657IU02-F1
#
_entry.id   AF-A0A657IU02-F1
#
_cell.length_a   1.000
_cell.length_b   1.000
_cell.length_c   1.000
_cell.angle_alpha   90.00
_cell.angle_beta   90.00
_cell.angle_gamma   90.00
#
_symmetry.space_group_name_H-M   'P 1'
#
loop_
_entity.id
_entity.type
_entity.pdbx_description
1 polymer ?
#
loop_
_entity_poly.entity_id
_entity_poly.type
_entity_poly.pdbx_seq_one_letter_code
_entity_poly.pdbx_strand_id
1 'polypeptide(L)' 'MKSSLAHGMYCASRALGLLVSDPGAAGTWRVAFGSPVFLPAAVDLWKVCDPEPDGQTAVRGIGRGARQHFEVSFGRPS' A
#
# COMPACT_ATOMS: atom_id res chain seq x y z
N MET A 1 -4.98 19.33 18.35
CA MET A 1 -3.97 18.44 18.97
C MET A 1 -2.94 18.09 17.90
N LYS A 2 -1.63 18.20 18.18
CA LYS A 2 -0.59 17.76 17.24
C LYS A 2 -0.45 16.23 17.36
N SER A 3 -0.85 15.50 16.33
CA SER A 3 -0.67 14.05 16.24
C SER A 3 0.53 13.74 15.35
N SER A 4 1.34 12.75 15.76
CA SER A 4 2.41 12.23 14.91
C SER A 4 1.82 11.49 13.72
N LEU A 5 2.53 11.52 12.60
CA LEU A 5 2.16 10.87 11.35
C LEU A 5 3.15 9.76 11.05
N ALA A 6 2.64 8.62 10.56
CA ALA A 6 3.50 7.64 9.93
C ALA A 6 4.09 8.21 8.63
N HIS A 7 5.35 7.89 8.34
CA HIS A 7 5.93 8.21 7.03
C HIS A 7 5.20 7.41 5.96
N GLY A 8 4.80 8.05 4.86
CA GLY A 8 4.14 7.34 3.75
C GLY A 8 4.97 6.14 3.26
N MET A 9 6.28 6.33 3.14
CA MET A 9 7.20 5.26 2.73
C MET A 9 7.29 4.09 3.72
N TYR A 10 7.09 4.34 5.02
CA TYR A 10 6.99 3.25 5.99
C TYR A 10 5.75 2.40 5.69
N CYS A 11 4.59 3.02 5.47
CA CYS A 11 3.37 2.32 5.11
C CYS A 11 3.49 1.55 3.78
N ALA A 12 4.09 2.18 2.76
CA ALA A 12 4.32 1.56 1.46
C ALA A 12 5.21 0.32 1.56
N SER A 13 6.33 0.40 2.29
CA SER A 13 7.25 -0.73 2.49
C SER A 13 6.57 -1.91 3.19
N ARG A 14 5.73 -1.65 4.19
CA ARG A 14 4.95 -2.70 4.88
C ARG A 14 3.94 -3.37 3.95
N ALA A 15 3.28 -2.61 3.10
CA ALA A 15 2.33 -3.16 2.13
C ALA A 15 3.03 -3.95 1.00
N LEU A 16 4.17 -3.46 0.51
CA LEU A 16 4.96 -4.14 -0.52
C LEU A 16 5.45 -5.52 -0.04
N GLY A 17 5.81 -5.64 1.24
CA GLY A 17 6.18 -6.92 1.85
C GLY A 17 5.07 -7.97 1.85
N LEU A 18 3.80 -7.59 1.62
CA LEU A 18 2.70 -8.54 1.42
C LEU A 18 2.42 -8.82 -0.07
N LEU A 19 2.77 -7.90 -0.96
CA LEU A 19 2.58 -8.04 -2.40
C LEU A 19 3.66 -8.91 -3.05
N VAL A 20 4.87 -8.92 -2.48
CA VAL A 20 6.04 -9.51 -3.11
C VAL A 20 6.52 -10.71 -2.29
N SER A 21 6.51 -11.89 -2.90
CA SER A 21 7.01 -13.13 -2.29
C SER A 21 8.54 -13.22 -2.25
N ASP A 22 9.22 -12.55 -3.17
CA ASP A 22 10.68 -12.45 -3.23
C ASP A 22 11.12 -10.97 -3.34
N PRO A 23 11.64 -10.36 -2.27
CA PRO A 23 12.05 -8.95 -2.28
C PRO A 23 13.24 -8.65 -3.22
N GLY A 24 13.95 -9.67 -3.71
CA GLY A 24 15.01 -9.53 -4.70
C GLY A 24 14.53 -9.58 -6.15
N ALA A 25 13.25 -9.89 -6.38
CA ALA A 25 12.70 -10.01 -7.72
C ALA A 25 12.70 -8.65 -8.44
N ALA A 26 13.10 -8.66 -9.72
CA ALA A 26 12.95 -7.50 -10.58
C ALA A 26 11.46 -7.13 -10.69
N GLY A 27 11.17 -5.84 -10.54
CA GLY A 27 9.80 -5.37 -10.46
C GLY A 27 9.70 -3.86 -10.48
N THR A 28 8.53 -3.38 -10.88
CA THR A 28 8.14 -1.99 -10.73
C THR A 28 7.01 -1.94 -9.70
N TRP A 29 7.09 -0.99 -8.78
CA TRP A 29 6.01 -0.72 -7.84
C TRP A 29 5.62 0.74 -7.90
N ARG A 30 4.35 1.01 -7.65
CA ARG A 30 3.78 2.35 -7.56
C ARG A 30 3.04 2.48 -6.24
N VAL A 31 3.08 3.67 -5.66
CA VAL A 31 2.30 4.00 -4.47
C VAL A 31 1.55 5.32 -4.69
N ALA A 32 0.26 5.32 -4.39
CA ALA A 32 -0.58 6.51 -4.34
C ALA A 32 -0.99 6.77 -2.90
N PHE A 33 -0.55 7.89 -2.32
CA PHE A 33 -0.96 8.30 -0.97
C PHE A 33 -2.28 9.07 -1.02
N GLY A 34 -3.18 8.71 -0.10
CA GLY A 34 -4.46 9.39 0.14
C GLY A 34 -4.42 10.14 1.47
N SER A 35 -5.24 9.70 2.41
CA SER A 35 -5.34 10.39 3.70
C SER A 35 -4.17 10.09 4.66
N PRO A 36 -3.77 11.03 5.54
CA PRO A 36 -2.67 10.80 6.48
C PRO A 36 -2.97 9.72 7.52
N VAL A 37 -1.95 8.97 7.92
CA VAL A 37 -2.02 7.97 9.00
C VAL A 37 -1.53 8.59 10.31
N PHE A 38 -2.47 9.01 11.16
CA PHE A 38 -2.18 9.57 12.48
C PHE A 38 -1.96 8.48 13.52
N LEU A 39 -0.88 8.59 14.30
CA LEU A 39 -0.52 7.58 15.29
C LEU A 39 -1.21 7.82 16.64
N PRO A 40 -1.54 6.74 17.38
CA PRO A 40 -1.49 5.33 16.96
C PRO A 40 -2.62 5.01 15.95
N ALA A 41 -2.33 4.15 14.97
CA ALA A 41 -3.31 3.72 13.96
C ALA A 41 -3.22 2.22 13.70
N ALA A 42 -4.37 1.63 13.37
CA ALA A 42 -4.48 0.36 12.69
C ALA A 42 -4.91 0.62 11.23
N VAL A 43 -4.23 -0.04 10.30
CA VAL A 43 -4.50 0.05 8.86
C VAL A 43 -4.60 -1.38 8.32
N ASP A 44 -5.76 -1.73 7.81
CA ASP A 44 -6.01 -3.03 7.18
C ASP A 44 -5.55 -3.00 5.72
N LEU A 45 -5.01 -4.11 5.24
CA LEU A 45 -4.57 -4.24 3.85
C LEU A 45 -5.58 -5.09 3.07
N TRP A 46 -6.18 -4.47 2.07
CA TRP A 46 -7.22 -5.07 1.24
C TRP A 46 -6.68 -5.30 -0.17
N LYS A 47 -6.74 -6.54 -0.65
CA LYS A 47 -6.36 -6.86 -2.02
C LYS A 47 -7.37 -6.27 -2.99
N VAL A 48 -6.90 -5.63 -4.06
CA VAL A 48 -7.75 -5.20 -5.17
C VAL A 48 -8.01 -6.42 -6.05
N CYS A 49 -9.29 -6.81 -6.19
CA CYS A 49 -9.69 -8.00 -6.93
C CYS A 49 -9.92 -7.75 -8.42
N ASP A 50 -10.16 -6.49 -8.80
CA ASP A 50 -10.30 -6.13 -10.21
C ASP A 50 -8.94 -6.27 -10.89
N PRO A 51 -8.85 -6.94 -12.04
CA PRO A 51 -7.59 -7.09 -12.75
C PRO A 51 -7.12 -5.72 -13.23
N GLU A 52 -5.99 -5.25 -12.70
CA GLU A 52 -5.23 -4.19 -13.35
C GLU A 52 -4.87 -4.67 -14.76
N PRO A 53 -5.00 -3.82 -15.80
CA PRO A 53 -4.82 -4.22 -17.20
C PRO A 53 -3.44 -4.83 -17.51
N ASP A 54 -2.46 -4.62 -16.63
CA ASP A 54 -1.05 -4.98 -16.85
C ASP A 54 -0.60 -6.22 -16.04
N GLY A 55 -1.52 -6.96 -15.40
CA GLY A 55 -1.16 -8.07 -14.52
C GLY A 55 -0.47 -7.64 -13.21
N GLN A 56 -0.62 -6.35 -12.86
CA GLN A 56 -0.15 -5.81 -11.58
C GLN A 56 -1.02 -6.31 -10.43
N THR A 57 -0.41 -6.60 -9.29
CA THR A 57 -1.11 -6.90 -8.04
C THR A 57 -1.15 -5.65 -7.17
N ALA A 58 -2.32 -5.28 -6.66
CA ALA A 58 -2.49 -4.10 -5.83
C ALA A 58 -3.15 -4.39 -4.47
N VAL A 59 -2.78 -3.60 -3.46
CA VAL A 59 -3.40 -3.56 -2.14
C VAL A 59 -3.72 -2.13 -1.72
N ARG A 60 -4.81 -1.95 -0.98
CA ARG A 60 -5.22 -0.68 -0.37
C ARG A 60 -5.01 -0.73 1.14
N GLY A 61 -4.42 0.32 1.68
CA GLY A 61 -4.37 0.57 3.12
C GLY A 61 -5.62 1.31 3.57
N ILE A 62 -6.49 0.63 4.31
CA ILE A 62 -7.77 1.14 4.79
C ILE A 62 -7.71 1.31 6.31
N GLY A 63 -7.92 2.54 6.78
CA GLY A 63 -8.07 2.84 8.20
C GLY A 63 -9.52 2.81 8.67
N ARG A 64 -9.71 3.14 9.94
CA ARG A 64 -11.03 3.23 10.58
C ARG A 64 -11.99 4.10 9.77
N GLY A 65 -13.23 3.62 9.62
CA GLY A 65 -14.28 4.34 8.88
C GLY A 65 -14.11 4.27 7.36
N ALA A 66 -13.51 3.18 6.85
CA ALA A 66 -13.26 2.97 5.42
C ALA A 66 -12.39 4.05 4.76
N ARG A 67 -11.55 4.71 5.57
CA ARG A 67 -10.68 5.78 5.08
C ARG A 67 -9.49 5.19 4.34
N GLN A 68 -9.36 5.49 3.05
CA GLN A 68 -8.20 5.07 2.28
C GLN A 68 -6.98 5.96 2.59
N HIS A 69 -5.91 5.31 3.04
CA HIS A 69 -4.64 5.96 3.33
C HIS A 69 -3.66 5.88 2.17
N PHE A 70 -3.64 4.77 1.46
CA PHE A 70 -2.79 4.58 0.28
C PHE A 70 -3.25 3.38 -0.54
N GLU A 71 -2.72 3.29 -1.75
CA GLU A 71 -2.75 2.10 -2.61
C GLU A 71 -1.32 1.81 -3.08
N VAL A 72 -0.91 0.55 -3.06
CA VAL A 72 0.37 0.09 -3.60
C VAL A 72 0.09 -0.95 -4.67
N SER A 73 0.73 -0.80 -5.83
CA SER A 73 0.75 -1.82 -6.88
C SER A 73 2.16 -2.33 -7.12
N PHE A 74 2.28 -3.59 -7.53
CA PHE A 74 3.51 -4.22 -7.95
C PHE A 74 3.28 -4.97 -9.27
N GLY A 75 4.18 -4.79 -10.23
CA GLY A 75 4.20 -5.50 -11.51
C GLY A 75 5.59 -6.02 -11.82
N ARG A 76 5.66 -7.13 -12.56
CA ARG A 76 6.93 -7.62 -13.13
C ARG A 76 7.27 -6.85 -14.40
N PRO A 77 8.55 -6.62 -14.70
CA PRO A 77 8.94 -6.10 -16.00
C PRO A 77 8.48 -7.05 -17.12
N SER A 78 7.95 -6.47 -18.20
CA SER A 78 7.54 -7.15 -19.44
C SER A 78 8.74 -7.66 -20.21
#